data_AF-A0A8T7MDF0-F1
#
_entry.id   AF-A0A8T7MDF0-F1
#
_cell.length_a   1.000
_cell.length_b   1.000
_cell.length_c   1.000
_cell.angle_alpha   90.00
_cell.angle_beta   90.00
_cell.angle_gamma   90.00
#
_symmetry.space_group_name_H-M   'P 1'
#
loop_
_entity.id
_entity.type
_entity.pdbx_description
1 polymer ?
#
loop_
_entity_poly.entity_id
_entity_poly.type
_entity_poly.pdbx_seq_one_letter_code
_entity_poly.pdbx_strand_id
1 'polypeptide(L)'
;MTELEILCRQAYGAYEYLRDHDLTAESGTSRLLRSGNLPKLRLRMAEELDELKGVIEGTHFHEGFDQDIILEGYEVWYWTASLLVAQHVSYTEATPHVYLETGFKLPITAGGQELPGFIQETLKLARAESTLMLKDLLTSNQALKSVGMACALNNTPPTRLLERDLTEMRQKSYLEDYWQTVKR
;
A
#
# COMPACT_ATOMS: atom_id res chain seq x y z
N MET A 1 -5.25 18.70 7.24
CA MET A 1 -4.92 17.33 6.83
C MET A 1 -6.02 16.41 7.34
N THR A 2 -6.48 15.48 6.51
CA THR A 2 -7.43 14.44 6.95
C THR A 2 -6.70 13.42 7.83
N GLU A 3 -7.45 12.63 8.61
CA GLU A 3 -6.87 11.53 9.39
C GLU A 3 -6.11 10.54 8.50
N LEU A 4 -6.68 10.20 7.34
CA LEU A 4 -6.03 9.34 6.34
C LEU A 4 -4.70 9.92 5.84
N GLU A 5 -4.65 11.22 5.56
CA GLU A 5 -3.41 11.89 5.16
C GLU A 5 -2.35 11.78 6.27
N ILE A 6 -2.72 12.06 7.52
CA ILE A 6 -1.82 11.98 8.67
C ILE A 6 -1.24 10.57 8.79
N LEU A 7 -2.08 9.54 8.80
CA LEU A 7 -1.63 8.15 8.93
C LEU A 7 -0.73 7.73 7.76
N CYS A 8 -1.09 8.10 6.53
CA CYS A 8 -0.27 7.83 5.36
C CYS A 8 1.11 8.53 5.46
N ARG A 9 1.17 9.78 5.94
CA ARG A 9 2.45 10.49 6.12
C ARG A 9 3.34 9.78 7.14
N GLN A 10 2.77 9.35 8.25
CA GLN A 10 3.49 8.62 9.31
C GLN A 10 4.01 7.27 8.82
N ALA A 11 3.17 6.51 8.11
CA ALA A 11 3.57 5.20 7.61
C ALA A 11 4.62 5.34 6.49
N TYR A 12 4.36 6.18 5.48
CA TYR A 12 5.28 6.43 4.37
C TYR A 12 6.63 6.96 4.86
N GLY A 13 6.64 7.90 5.81
CA GLY A 13 7.87 8.44 6.36
C GLY A 13 8.68 7.40 7.15
N ALA A 14 8.04 6.40 7.76
CA ALA A 14 8.75 5.28 8.39
C ALA A 14 9.50 4.44 7.33
N TYR A 15 8.88 4.20 6.17
CA TYR A 15 9.55 3.53 5.05
C TYR A 15 10.71 4.38 4.50
N GLU A 16 10.53 5.69 4.34
CA GLU A 16 11.62 6.60 3.95
C GLU A 16 12.77 6.55 4.96
N TYR A 17 12.46 6.57 6.26
CA TYR A 17 13.46 6.41 7.32
C TYR A 17 14.22 5.09 7.21
N LEU A 18 13.52 3.97 6.99
CA LEU A 18 14.12 2.65 6.79
C LEU A 18 15.00 2.54 5.52
N ARG A 19 14.67 3.30 4.48
CA ARG A 19 15.49 3.44 3.28
C ARG A 19 16.75 4.23 3.59
N ASP A 20 16.63 5.36 4.28
CA ASP A 20 17.71 6.33 4.45
C ASP A 20 18.69 5.93 5.57
N HIS A 21 18.23 5.17 6.57
CA HIS A 21 19.05 4.67 7.67
C HIS A 21 19.36 3.19 7.45
N ASP A 22 20.65 2.84 7.53
CA ASP A 22 21.07 1.45 7.37
C ASP A 22 20.71 0.64 8.61
N LEU A 23 19.56 -0.01 8.55
CA LEU A 23 19.04 -0.90 9.59
C LEU A 23 18.98 -2.34 9.05
N THR A 24 19.83 -2.67 8.08
CA THR A 24 19.78 -3.95 7.37
C THR A 24 20.09 -5.16 8.25
N ALA A 25 20.76 -4.96 9.39
CA ALA A 25 20.98 -6.01 10.39
C ALA A 25 19.68 -6.42 11.11
N GLU A 26 18.73 -5.49 11.27
CA GLU A 26 17.55 -5.66 12.14
C GLU A 26 16.23 -5.68 11.36
N SER A 27 16.16 -5.01 10.21
CA SER A 27 14.94 -4.79 9.44
C SER A 27 14.99 -5.45 8.07
N GLY A 28 14.08 -6.40 7.84
CA GLY A 28 13.86 -7.00 6.52
C GLY A 28 13.43 -5.98 5.47
N THR A 29 12.60 -5.01 5.87
CA THR A 29 12.18 -3.91 4.99
C THR A 29 13.35 -2.99 4.65
N SER A 30 14.24 -2.65 5.59
CA SER A 30 15.44 -1.85 5.26
C SER A 30 16.34 -2.59 4.26
N ARG A 31 16.56 -3.91 4.43
CA ARG A 31 17.26 -4.75 3.43
C ARG A 31 16.59 -4.70 2.07
N LEU A 32 15.28 -4.84 2.04
CA LEU A 32 14.48 -4.85 0.81
C LEU A 32 14.59 -3.50 0.07
N LEU A 33 14.36 -2.38 0.76
CA LEU A 33 14.40 -1.03 0.19
C LEU A 33 15.77 -0.67 -0.37
N ARG A 34 16.85 -1.15 0.26
CA ARG A 34 18.24 -0.88 -0.14
C ARG A 34 18.78 -1.88 -1.17
N SER A 35 18.08 -2.99 -1.43
CA SER A 35 18.52 -4.01 -2.38
C SER A 35 18.42 -3.59 -3.85
N GLY A 36 17.63 -2.56 -4.16
CA GLY A 36 17.36 -2.12 -5.53
C GLY A 36 16.56 -3.13 -6.37
N ASN A 37 16.00 -4.19 -5.76
CA ASN A 37 15.23 -5.20 -6.47
C ASN A 37 13.78 -4.74 -6.72
N LEU A 38 13.64 -3.70 -7.55
CA LEU A 38 12.35 -3.16 -7.97
C LEU A 38 11.43 -4.20 -8.65
N PRO A 39 11.94 -5.12 -9.51
CA PRO A 39 11.09 -6.16 -10.08
C PRO A 39 10.42 -7.05 -9.02
N LYS A 40 11.13 -7.40 -7.94
CA LYS A 40 10.55 -8.15 -6.82
C LYS A 40 9.46 -7.36 -6.10
N LEU A 41 9.71 -6.09 -5.81
CA LEU A 41 8.72 -5.21 -5.15
C LEU A 41 7.45 -5.08 -6.00
N ARG A 42 7.61 -4.89 -7.31
CA ARG A 42 6.50 -4.83 -8.27
C ARG A 42 5.72 -6.13 -8.34
N LEU A 43 6.43 -7.27 -8.38
CA LEU A 43 5.81 -8.58 -8.40
C LEU A 43 4.98 -8.83 -7.14
N ARG A 44 5.53 -8.55 -5.96
CA ARG A 44 4.80 -8.71 -4.69
C ARG A 44 3.58 -7.81 -4.60
N MET A 45 3.70 -6.53 -4.99
CA MET A 45 2.54 -5.63 -5.09
C MET A 45 1.45 -6.21 -6.00
N ALA A 46 1.83 -6.84 -7.12
CA ALA A 46 0.88 -7.47 -8.03
C ALA A 46 0.29 -8.78 -7.48
N GLU A 47 1.02 -9.52 -6.65
CA GLU A 47 0.51 -10.72 -5.97
C GLU A 47 -0.56 -10.32 -4.95
N GLU A 48 -0.29 -9.38 -4.05
CA GLU A 48 -1.29 -9.00 -3.03
C GLU A 48 -2.51 -8.31 -3.64
N LEU A 49 -2.33 -7.63 -4.78
CA LEU A 49 -3.44 -7.04 -5.50
C LEU A 49 -4.34 -8.11 -6.15
N ASP A 50 -3.77 -9.24 -6.55
CA ASP A 50 -4.52 -10.42 -7.02
C ASP A 50 -5.22 -11.13 -5.86
N GLU A 51 -4.58 -11.18 -4.68
CA GLU A 51 -5.20 -11.69 -3.44
C GLU A 51 -6.39 -10.82 -3.00
N LEU A 52 -6.23 -9.50 -2.98
CA LEU A 52 -7.33 -8.56 -2.73
C LEU A 52 -8.49 -8.74 -3.72
N LYS A 53 -8.19 -8.94 -5.01
CA LYS A 53 -9.21 -9.28 -6.01
C LYS A 53 -9.92 -10.59 -5.66
N GLY A 54 -9.16 -11.60 -5.24
CA GLY A 54 -9.72 -12.88 -4.77
C GLY A 54 -10.66 -12.72 -3.57
N VAL A 55 -10.37 -11.81 -2.63
CA VAL A 55 -11.28 -11.50 -1.51
C VAL A 55 -12.58 -10.91 -2.02
N ILE A 56 -12.50 -9.95 -2.94
CA ILE A 56 -13.68 -9.28 -3.55
C ILE A 56 -14.55 -10.28 -4.33
N GLU A 57 -13.91 -11.20 -5.05
CA GLU A 57 -14.60 -12.25 -5.83
C GLU A 57 -15.10 -13.42 -4.97
N GLY A 58 -14.70 -13.47 -3.70
CA GLY A 58 -15.03 -14.56 -2.78
C GLY A 58 -14.31 -15.87 -3.10
N THR A 59 -13.11 -15.80 -3.66
CA THR A 59 -12.24 -16.95 -3.93
C THR A 59 -11.03 -17.03 -3.01
N HIS A 60 -10.81 -16.01 -2.19
CA HIS A 60 -9.71 -15.93 -1.23
C HIS A 60 -10.26 -15.46 0.12
N PHE A 61 -10.06 -16.24 1.18
CA PHE A 61 -10.58 -15.95 2.52
C PHE A 61 -9.68 -16.53 3.61
N HIS A 62 -9.51 -15.79 4.71
CA HIS A 62 -8.81 -16.25 5.90
C HIS A 62 -9.73 -16.24 7.13
N GLU A 63 -10.21 -15.05 7.51
CA GLU A 63 -10.96 -14.86 8.76
C GLU A 63 -12.35 -14.24 8.53
N GLY A 64 -12.60 -13.71 7.33
CA GLY A 64 -13.86 -13.10 6.94
C GLY A 64 -13.63 -11.84 6.12
N PHE A 65 -14.62 -11.51 5.28
CA PHE A 65 -14.51 -10.47 4.26
C PHE A 65 -13.90 -9.14 4.75
N ASP A 66 -14.38 -8.63 5.89
CA ASP A 66 -13.92 -7.36 6.45
C ASP A 66 -12.45 -7.40 6.87
N GLN A 67 -12.03 -8.48 7.52
CA GLN A 67 -10.64 -8.64 7.97
C GLN A 67 -9.71 -8.94 6.80
N ASP A 68 -10.19 -9.70 5.82
CA ASP A 68 -9.43 -10.03 4.63
C ASP A 68 -9.22 -8.78 3.75
N ILE A 69 -10.22 -7.89 3.62
CA ILE A 69 -10.02 -6.57 2.97
C ILE A 69 -8.94 -5.75 3.68
N ILE A 70 -8.94 -5.74 5.02
CA ILE A 70 -7.94 -4.99 5.80
C ILE A 70 -6.56 -5.61 5.63
N LEU A 71 -6.45 -6.95 5.67
CA LEU A 71 -5.21 -7.69 5.49
C LEU A 71 -4.63 -7.43 4.10
N GLU A 72 -5.36 -7.80 3.04
CA GLU A 72 -4.83 -7.67 1.68
C GLU A 72 -4.64 -6.19 1.28
N GLY A 73 -5.52 -5.30 1.75
CA GLY A 73 -5.33 -3.86 1.56
C GLY A 73 -4.08 -3.31 2.25
N TYR A 74 -3.75 -3.83 3.44
CA TYR A 74 -2.50 -3.53 4.15
C TYR A 74 -1.28 -4.05 3.37
N GLU A 75 -1.32 -5.27 2.85
CA GLU A 75 -0.19 -5.84 2.13
C GLU A 75 0.04 -5.12 0.79
N VAL A 76 -1.03 -4.79 0.05
CA VAL A 76 -0.95 -3.92 -1.14
C VAL A 76 -0.33 -2.57 -0.79
N TRP A 77 -0.74 -1.95 0.32
CA TRP A 77 -0.12 -0.70 0.81
C TRP A 77 1.38 -0.88 1.08
N TYR A 78 1.77 -1.91 1.83
CA TYR A 78 3.16 -2.18 2.21
C TYR A 78 4.08 -2.28 1.00
N TRP A 79 3.72 -3.12 0.01
CA TRP A 79 4.54 -3.31 -1.18
C TRP A 79 4.53 -2.10 -2.10
N THR A 80 3.39 -1.40 -2.19
CA THR A 80 3.29 -0.17 -2.99
C THR A 80 4.16 0.94 -2.41
N ALA A 81 4.04 1.21 -1.11
CA ALA A 81 4.88 2.20 -0.43
C ALA A 81 6.35 1.82 -0.53
N SER A 82 6.68 0.54 -0.34
CA SER A 82 8.06 0.05 -0.46
C SER A 82 8.63 0.24 -1.87
N LEU A 83 7.86 -0.04 -2.91
CA LEU A 83 8.26 0.16 -4.31
C LEU A 83 8.55 1.63 -4.62
N LEU A 84 7.68 2.54 -4.18
CA LEU A 84 7.83 3.98 -4.43
C LEU A 84 9.01 4.55 -3.64
N VAL A 85 9.13 4.19 -2.36
CA VAL A 85 10.23 4.64 -1.50
C VAL A 85 11.57 4.13 -2.00
N ALA A 86 11.68 2.86 -2.42
CA ALA A 86 12.91 2.30 -2.99
C ALA A 86 13.34 3.02 -4.29
N GLN A 87 12.40 3.66 -4.99
CA GLN A 87 12.65 4.51 -6.15
C GLN A 87 12.90 5.99 -5.80
N HIS A 88 13.00 6.31 -4.52
CA HIS A 88 13.15 7.69 -4.02
C HIS A 88 11.99 8.62 -4.38
N VAL A 89 10.80 8.08 -4.63
CA VAL A 89 9.59 8.90 -4.78
C VAL A 89 9.20 9.44 -3.41
N SER A 90 9.10 10.77 -3.27
CA SER A 90 8.70 11.41 -2.02
C SER A 90 7.20 11.21 -1.74
N TYR A 91 6.79 11.35 -0.48
CA TYR A 91 5.36 11.37 -0.13
C TYR A 91 4.56 12.39 -0.95
N THR A 92 5.13 13.57 -1.21
CA THR A 92 4.47 14.66 -1.95
C THR A 92 4.28 14.36 -3.42
N GLU A 93 5.11 13.49 -4.01
CA GLU A 93 4.94 13.03 -5.39
C GLU A 93 3.99 11.83 -5.46
N ALA A 94 4.09 10.90 -4.51
CA ALA A 94 3.23 9.72 -4.44
C ALA A 94 1.78 10.10 -4.10
N THR A 95 1.55 11.03 -3.18
CA THR A 95 0.23 11.46 -2.67
C THR A 95 -0.73 10.30 -2.37
N PRO A 96 -0.28 9.23 -1.68
CA PRO A 96 -1.03 7.98 -1.65
C PRO A 96 -2.41 8.10 -0.98
N HIS A 97 -2.55 9.03 -0.03
CA HIS A 97 -3.83 9.35 0.62
C HIS A 97 -4.90 9.81 -0.38
N VAL A 98 -4.52 10.54 -1.44
CA VAL A 98 -5.44 11.01 -2.47
C VAL A 98 -6.04 9.84 -3.23
N TYR A 99 -5.22 8.83 -3.58
CA TYR A 99 -5.70 7.67 -4.33
C TYR A 99 -6.56 6.74 -3.49
N LEU A 100 -6.17 6.48 -2.24
CA LEU A 100 -7.00 5.75 -1.27
C LEU A 100 -8.34 6.46 -1.06
N GLU A 101 -8.33 7.78 -0.81
CA GLU A 101 -9.55 8.57 -0.59
C GLU A 101 -10.42 8.63 -1.84
N THR A 102 -9.82 8.80 -3.02
CA THR A 102 -10.54 8.80 -4.30
C THR A 102 -11.23 7.47 -4.52
N GLY A 103 -10.53 6.35 -4.32
CA GLY A 103 -11.11 5.01 -4.43
C GLY A 103 -12.29 4.81 -3.48
N PHE A 104 -12.12 5.23 -2.22
CA PHE A 104 -13.16 5.07 -1.18
C PHE A 104 -14.41 5.92 -1.43
N LYS A 105 -14.27 7.09 -2.06
CA LYS A 105 -15.39 7.97 -2.37
C LYS A 105 -16.06 7.67 -3.71
N LEU A 106 -15.50 6.79 -4.53
CA LEU A 106 -16.11 6.47 -5.82
C LEU A 106 -17.45 5.75 -5.59
N PRO A 107 -18.52 6.16 -6.28
CA PRO A 107 -19.76 5.41 -6.24
C PRO A 107 -19.51 4.02 -6.80
N ILE A 108 -19.61 3.00 -5.96
CA ILE A 108 -19.59 1.63 -6.43
C ILE A 108 -20.99 1.36 -7.00
N THR A 109 -21.07 1.15 -8.32
CA THR A 109 -22.33 0.75 -8.96
C THR A 109 -22.83 -0.56 -8.33
N ALA A 110 -24.15 -0.73 -8.26
CA ALA A 110 -24.77 -1.84 -7.54
C ALA A 110 -24.15 -3.19 -7.99
N GLY A 111 -23.46 -3.86 -7.05
CA GLY A 111 -22.84 -5.17 -7.26
C GLY A 111 -21.30 -5.19 -7.35
N GLY A 112 -20.60 -4.05 -7.33
CA GLY A 112 -19.12 -4.04 -7.25
C GLY A 112 -18.38 -4.66 -8.45
N GLN A 113 -19.09 -5.03 -9.51
CA GLN A 113 -18.59 -5.81 -10.65
C GLN A 113 -17.48 -5.10 -11.44
N GLU A 114 -17.38 -3.78 -11.33
CA GLU A 114 -16.35 -2.99 -12.02
C GLU A 114 -14.97 -3.08 -11.34
N LEU A 115 -14.91 -3.38 -10.03
CA LEU A 115 -13.65 -3.39 -9.29
C LEU A 115 -12.72 -4.55 -9.69
N PRO A 116 -13.17 -5.81 -9.79
CA PRO A 116 -12.29 -6.89 -10.26
C PRO A 116 -11.71 -6.61 -11.66
N GLY A 117 -12.50 -5.99 -12.55
CA GLY A 117 -12.03 -5.56 -13.86
C GLY A 117 -10.97 -4.46 -13.78
N PHE A 118 -11.17 -3.45 -12.94
CA PHE A 118 -10.18 -2.39 -12.69
C PHE A 118 -8.87 -2.95 -12.10
N ILE A 119 -8.96 -3.87 -11.15
CA ILE A 119 -7.80 -4.57 -10.60
C ILE A 119 -7.11 -5.39 -11.68
N GLN A 120 -7.86 -6.09 -12.53
CA GLN A 120 -7.29 -6.91 -13.59
C GLN A 120 -6.47 -6.09 -14.59
N GLU A 121 -6.90 -4.87 -14.94
CA GLU A 121 -6.11 -3.95 -15.76
C GLU A 121 -4.86 -3.44 -15.03
N THR A 122 -4.98 -3.12 -13.74
CA THR A 122 -3.83 -2.73 -12.91
C THR A 122 -2.78 -3.84 -12.85
N LEU A 123 -3.22 -5.09 -12.68
CA LEU A 123 -2.34 -6.28 -12.68
C LEU A 123 -1.61 -6.47 -14.00
N LYS A 124 -2.26 -6.22 -15.14
CA LYS A 124 -1.61 -6.27 -16.46
C LYS A 124 -0.48 -5.24 -16.55
N LEU A 125 -0.71 -4.02 -16.05
CA LEU A 125 0.32 -2.98 -16.01
C LEU A 125 1.48 -3.34 -15.07
N ALA A 126 1.17 -3.87 -13.89
CA ALA A 126 2.16 -4.28 -12.88
C ALA A 126 3.03 -5.46 -13.34
N ARG A 127 2.44 -6.44 -14.05
CA ARG A 127 3.17 -7.62 -14.55
C ARG A 127 3.94 -7.34 -15.83
N ALA A 128 3.60 -6.29 -16.57
CA ALA A 128 4.33 -5.91 -17.77
C ALA A 128 5.71 -5.35 -17.40
N GLU A 129 6.76 -5.98 -17.90
CA GLU A 129 8.15 -5.56 -17.67
C GLU A 129 8.32 -4.07 -17.99
N SER A 130 8.99 -3.36 -17.09
CA SER A 130 9.21 -1.93 -17.17
C SER A 130 10.42 -1.54 -16.34
N THR A 131 11.23 -0.65 -16.90
CA THR A 131 12.29 0.08 -16.18
C THR A 131 11.89 1.54 -15.91
N LEU A 132 10.69 1.95 -16.33
CA LEU A 132 10.22 3.33 -16.25
C LEU A 132 9.54 3.59 -14.89
N MET A 133 10.17 4.44 -14.07
CA MET A 133 9.64 4.92 -12.80
C MET A 133 8.22 5.50 -12.94
N LEU A 134 7.94 6.26 -14.01
CA LEU A 134 6.61 6.83 -14.24
C LEU A 134 5.52 5.76 -14.36
N LYS A 135 5.84 4.61 -14.97
CA LYS A 135 4.90 3.49 -15.08
C LYS A 135 4.66 2.84 -13.72
N ASP A 136 5.69 2.72 -12.90
CA ASP A 136 5.55 2.20 -11.52
C ASP A 136 4.70 3.14 -10.68
N LEU A 137 4.94 4.46 -10.74
CA LEU A 137 4.11 5.45 -10.06
C LEU A 137 2.63 5.37 -10.48
N LEU A 138 2.35 5.32 -11.79
CA LEU A 138 0.97 5.18 -12.28
C LEU A 138 0.31 3.89 -11.78
N THR A 139 1.03 2.78 -11.83
CA THR A 139 0.52 1.46 -11.41
C THR A 139 0.28 1.43 -9.91
N SER A 140 1.20 1.95 -9.10
CA SER A 140 1.05 2.12 -7.66
C SER A 140 -0.16 2.97 -7.29
N ASN A 141 -0.39 4.07 -8.01
CA ASN A 141 -1.56 4.92 -7.81
C ASN A 141 -2.88 4.19 -8.09
N GLN A 142 -2.90 3.33 -9.13
CA GLN A 142 -4.06 2.49 -9.44
C GLN A 142 -4.26 1.37 -8.40
N ALA A 143 -3.18 0.77 -7.89
CA ALA A 143 -3.25 -0.22 -6.82
C ALA A 143 -3.86 0.39 -5.55
N LEU A 144 -3.36 1.55 -5.10
CA LEU A 144 -3.91 2.26 -3.94
C LEU A 144 -5.36 2.70 -4.13
N LYS A 145 -5.73 3.11 -5.35
CA LYS A 145 -7.12 3.41 -5.67
C LYS A 145 -8.01 2.16 -5.57
N SER A 146 -7.50 1.00 -6.01
CA SER A 146 -8.21 -0.28 -5.89
C SER A 146 -8.45 -0.66 -4.42
N VAL A 147 -7.45 -0.45 -3.55
CA VAL A 147 -7.61 -0.62 -2.09
C VAL A 147 -8.71 0.28 -1.54
N GLY A 148 -8.72 1.56 -1.92
CA GLY A 148 -9.78 2.49 -1.53
C GLY A 148 -11.18 2.01 -1.96
N MET A 149 -11.31 1.50 -3.20
CA MET A 149 -12.57 0.95 -3.70
C MET A 149 -12.97 -0.34 -2.95
N ALA A 150 -12.02 -1.22 -2.64
CA ALA A 150 -12.29 -2.44 -1.86
C ALA A 150 -12.81 -2.11 -0.46
N CYS A 151 -12.16 -1.16 0.22
CA CYS A 151 -12.60 -0.58 1.48
C CYS A 151 -14.05 -0.07 1.43
N ALA A 152 -14.46 0.58 0.34
CA ALA A 152 -15.81 1.11 0.18
C ALA A 152 -16.89 0.01 0.02
N LEU A 153 -16.56 -1.19 -0.44
CA LEU A 153 -17.54 -2.29 -0.58
C LEU A 153 -18.19 -2.68 0.75
N ASN A 154 -17.46 -2.55 1.86
CA ASN A 154 -17.97 -2.83 3.20
C ASN A 154 -17.93 -1.60 4.13
N ASN A 155 -17.90 -0.39 3.56
CA ASN A 155 -17.81 0.86 4.32
C ASN A 155 -16.69 0.85 5.39
N THR A 156 -15.60 0.14 5.10
CA THR A 156 -14.43 0.02 5.97
C THR A 156 -13.47 1.15 5.64
N PRO A 157 -13.20 2.10 6.55
CA PRO A 157 -12.34 3.22 6.22
C PRO A 157 -10.91 2.76 5.87
N PRO A 158 -10.26 3.33 4.83
CA PRO A 158 -8.87 3.02 4.52
C PRO A 158 -7.90 3.34 5.67
N THR A 159 -8.29 4.12 6.68
CA THR A 159 -7.46 4.35 7.87
C THR A 159 -7.14 3.06 8.61
N ARG A 160 -8.02 2.04 8.56
CA ARG A 160 -7.85 0.77 9.28
C ARG A 160 -6.60 -0.01 8.86
N LEU A 161 -6.25 0.00 7.58
CA LEU A 161 -5.03 -0.66 7.10
C LEU A 161 -3.76 0.09 7.53
N LEU A 162 -3.79 1.44 7.58
CA LEU A 162 -2.67 2.23 8.07
C LEU A 162 -2.51 2.13 9.59
N GLU A 163 -3.62 2.05 10.33
CA GLU A 163 -3.60 1.80 11.78
C GLU A 163 -2.92 0.49 12.11
N ARG A 164 -3.20 -0.57 11.32
CA ARG A 164 -2.51 -1.85 11.43
C ARG A 164 -1.01 -1.71 11.17
N ASP A 165 -0.64 -1.12 10.03
CA ASP A 165 0.77 -0.92 9.66
C ASP A 165 1.54 -0.15 10.73
N LEU A 166 0.99 0.98 11.17
CA LEU A 166 1.60 1.81 12.21
C LEU A 166 1.67 1.08 13.56
N THR A 167 0.69 0.24 13.90
CA THR A 167 0.73 -0.57 15.12
C THR A 167 1.90 -1.54 15.09
N GLU A 168 2.11 -2.22 13.96
CA GLU A 168 3.23 -3.14 13.79
C GLU A 168 4.59 -2.40 13.77
N MET A 169 4.68 -1.28 13.06
CA MET A 169 5.91 -0.50 12.97
C MET A 169 6.30 0.17 14.30
N ARG A 170 5.32 0.60 15.11
CA ARG A 170 5.58 1.17 16.45
C ARG A 170 6.13 0.15 17.45
N GLN A 171 5.97 -1.15 17.20
CA GLN A 171 6.57 -2.20 18.03
C GLN A 171 8.06 -2.43 17.71
N LYS A 172 8.59 -1.82 16.64
CA LYS A 172 9.98 -2.03 16.21
C LYS A 172 10.89 -1.01 16.89
N SER A 173 11.76 -1.49 17.79
CA SER A 173 12.70 -0.62 18.54
C SER A 173 13.63 0.19 17.65
N TYR A 174 14.02 -0.34 16.49
CA TYR A 174 14.87 0.35 15.52
C TYR A 174 14.18 1.54 14.80
N LEU A 175 12.90 1.81 15.07
CA LEU A 175 12.17 2.98 14.58
C LEU A 175 11.91 4.05 15.67
N GLU A 176 12.41 3.86 16.90
CA GLU A 176 12.15 4.77 18.02
C GLU A 176 12.53 6.23 17.70
N ASP A 177 13.71 6.44 17.11
CA ASP A 177 14.19 7.77 16.72
C ASP A 177 13.25 8.44 15.71
N TYR A 178 12.73 7.68 14.74
CA TYR A 178 11.73 8.19 13.79
C TYR A 178 10.46 8.65 14.54
N TRP A 179 9.94 7.83 15.45
CA TRP A 179 8.73 8.17 16.20
C TRP A 179 8.87 9.40 17.09
N GLN A 180 10.07 9.70 17.59
CA GLN A 180 10.34 10.91 18.35
C GLN A 180 10.28 12.18 17.49
N THR A 181 10.59 12.08 16.19
CA THR A 181 10.48 13.21 15.25
C THR A 181 9.05 13.50 14.80
N VAL A 182 8.20 12.47 14.75
CA VAL A 182 6.80 12.58 14.28
C VAL A 182 5.84 13.03 15.38
N LYS A 183 6.21 12.88 16.66
CA LYS A 183 5.41 13.32 17.82
C LYS A 183 5.54 14.83 18.13
N ARG A 184 6.30 15.58 17.34
CA ARG A 184 6.51 17.05 17.48
C ARG A 184 5.82 17.78 16.34
#